data_AF-A0A9E0XVI4-F1
#
_entry.id   AF-A0A9E0XVI4-F1
#
_cell.length_a   1.000
_cell.length_b   1.000
_cell.length_c   1.000
_cell.angle_alpha   90.00
_cell.angle_beta   90.00
_cell.angle_gamma   90.00
#
_symmetry.space_group_name_H-M   'P 1'
#
loop_
_entity.id
_entity.type
_entity.pdbx_description
1 polymer ?
#
loop_
_entity_poly.entity_id
_entity_poly.type
_entity_poly.pdbx_seq_one_letter_code
_entity_poly.pdbx_strand_id
1 'polypeptide(L)'
;MIDPVLLQRLRALLGRECRHEGETFRVIDLLPLEGMLVLESSSARPGIQLDQFGRASHRAPAISQIGILGPDGQGLSEELQHLVDGLADYRLN
;
A
#
# COMPACT_ATOMS: atom_id res chain seq x y z
N MET A 1 7.42 -17.81 -1.04
CA MET A 1 8.50 -16.96 -1.61
C MET A 1 7.90 -16.24 -2.82
N ILE A 2 8.04 -14.92 -2.89
CA ILE A 2 7.45 -14.14 -3.99
C ILE A 2 8.26 -14.39 -5.26
N ASP A 3 7.56 -14.67 -6.36
CA ASP A 3 8.15 -14.85 -7.68
C ASP A 3 8.95 -13.60 -8.13
N PRO A 4 10.16 -13.74 -8.69
CA PRO A 4 10.97 -12.59 -9.12
C PRO A 4 10.33 -11.70 -10.19
N VAL A 5 9.52 -12.27 -11.10
CA VAL A 5 8.83 -11.50 -12.14
C VAL A 5 7.72 -10.67 -11.52
N LEU A 6 6.95 -11.26 -10.60
CA LEU A 6 5.96 -10.54 -9.80
C LEU A 6 6.62 -9.42 -8.99
N LEU A 7 7.75 -9.68 -8.33
CA LEU A 7 8.48 -8.68 -7.56
C LEU A 7 8.90 -7.48 -8.43
N GLN A 8 9.40 -7.74 -9.64
CA GLN A 8 9.78 -6.68 -10.57
C GLN A 8 8.56 -5.84 -10.99
N ARG A 9 7.41 -6.46 -11.24
CA ARG A 9 6.16 -5.75 -11.55
C ARG A 9 5.69 -4.87 -10.40
N LEU A 10 5.76 -5.37 -9.16
CA LEU A 10 5.39 -4.62 -7.97
C LEU A 10 6.33 -3.44 -7.73
N ARG A 11 7.64 -3.60 -7.99
CA ARG A 11 8.60 -2.47 -7.93
C ARG A 11 8.25 -1.35 -8.89
N ALA A 12 7.69 -1.66 -10.06
CA ALA A 12 7.24 -0.65 -11.02
C ALA A 12 6.00 0.14 -10.53
N LEU A 13 5.37 -0.28 -9.43
CA LEU A 13 4.26 0.45 -8.80
C LEU A 13 4.76 1.51 -7.82
N LEU A 14 6.01 1.45 -7.36
CA LEU A 14 6.58 2.44 -6.44
C LEU A 14 6.41 3.85 -7.01
N GLY A 15 5.87 4.72 -6.17
CA GLY A 15 5.58 6.11 -6.51
C GLY A 15 4.25 6.34 -7.20
N ARG A 16 3.52 5.30 -7.62
CA ARG A 16 2.20 5.45 -8.27
C ARG A 16 1.11 5.68 -7.23
N GLU A 17 0.11 6.47 -7.63
CA GLU A 17 -1.10 6.67 -6.85
C GLU A 17 -2.14 5.58 -7.16
N CYS A 18 -2.84 5.12 -6.14
CA CYS A 18 -3.86 4.08 -6.20
C CYS A 18 -5.01 4.41 -5.25
N ARG A 19 -6.18 3.80 -5.49
CA ARG A 19 -7.31 3.86 -4.57
C ARG A 19 -7.34 2.62 -3.70
N HIS A 20 -7.46 2.81 -2.39
CA HIS A 20 -7.55 1.72 -1.41
C HIS A 20 -8.45 2.15 -0.26
N GLU A 21 -9.39 1.30 0.14
CA GLU A 21 -10.39 1.60 1.19
C GLU A 21 -11.14 2.94 0.97
N GLY A 22 -11.39 3.29 -0.29
CA GLY A 22 -12.08 4.52 -0.67
C GLY A 22 -11.23 5.80 -0.68
N GLU A 23 -9.99 5.76 -0.17
CA GLU A 23 -9.05 6.88 -0.15
C GLU A 23 -7.95 6.76 -1.22
N THR A 24 -7.25 7.86 -1.49
CA THR A 24 -6.09 7.88 -2.40
C THR A 24 -4.81 7.67 -1.61
N PHE A 25 -4.01 6.73 -2.07
CA PHE A 25 -2.72 6.38 -1.52
C PHE A 25 -1.66 6.41 -2.59
N ARG A 26 -0.41 6.53 -2.16
CA ARG A 26 0.78 6.32 -2.99
C ARG A 26 1.52 5.08 -2.52
N VAL A 27 1.98 4.26 -3.45
CA VAL A 27 2.88 3.14 -3.11
C VAL A 27 4.26 3.71 -2.77
N ILE A 28 4.75 3.49 -1.56
CA ILE A 28 6.02 4.08 -1.09
C ILE A 28 7.12 3.05 -0.85
N ASP A 29 6.77 1.79 -0.56
CA ASP A 29 7.76 0.76 -0.30
C ASP A 29 7.25 -0.64 -0.63
N LEU A 30 8.18 -1.58 -0.75
CA LEU A 30 7.95 -3.00 -0.98
C LEU A 30 8.89 -3.79 -0.08
N LEU A 31 8.33 -4.62 0.78
CA LEU A 31 9.01 -5.42 1.79
C LEU A 31 8.96 -6.90 1.36
N PRO A 32 9.96 -7.41 0.61
CA PRO A 32 9.84 -8.71 -0.06
C PRO A 32 9.97 -9.90 0.89
N LEU A 33 10.67 -9.72 2.03
CA LEU A 33 10.87 -10.77 3.03
C LEU A 33 9.61 -10.96 3.87
N GLU A 34 8.93 -9.85 4.16
CA GLU A 34 7.68 -9.75 4.89
C GLU A 34 6.48 -10.04 3.99
N GLY A 35 6.66 -9.93 2.68
CA GLY A 35 5.61 -10.15 1.70
C GLY A 35 4.57 -9.04 1.66
N MET A 36 5.00 -7.79 1.89
CA MET A 36 4.11 -6.65 2.08
C MET A 36 4.41 -5.52 1.07
N LEU A 37 3.35 -4.84 0.64
CA LEU A 37 3.41 -3.57 -0.06
C LEU A 37 3.02 -2.45 0.91
N VAL A 38 3.75 -1.34 0.91
CA VAL A 38 3.49 -0.22 1.83
C VAL A 38 2.94 0.96 1.06
N LEU A 39 1.83 1.49 1.58
CA LEU A 39 1.13 2.64 1.05
C LEU A 39 1.20 3.81 2.03
N GLU A 40 1.24 5.02 1.49
CA GLU A 40 1.11 6.28 2.22
C GLU A 40 -0.13 7.03 1.73
N SER A 41 -1.01 7.45 2.65
CA SER A 41 -2.20 8.22 2.30
C SER A 41 -1.80 9.57 1.71
N SER A 42 -2.39 9.90 0.56
CA SER A 42 -2.20 11.20 -0.11
C SER A 42 -3.13 12.28 0.45
N SER A 43 -3.80 12.01 1.58
CA SER A 43 -4.76 12.93 2.19
C SER A 43 -4.12 14.27 2.57
N ALA A 44 -4.74 15.36 2.13
CA ALA A 44 -4.31 16.74 2.42
C ALA A 44 -4.40 17.10 3.93
N ARG A 45 -5.04 16.27 4.75
CA ARG A 45 -5.15 16.45 6.21
C ARG A 45 -4.70 15.18 6.92
N PRO A 46 -3.38 15.01 7.14
CA PRO A 46 -2.86 13.86 7.86
C PRO A 46 -3.47 13.78 9.27
N GLY A 47 -3.82 12.54 9.66
CA GLY A 47 -4.32 12.22 10.98
C GLY A 47 -3.29 12.56 12.07
N ILE A 48 -3.76 12.82 13.29
CA ILE A 48 -2.85 12.99 14.43
C ILE A 48 -2.36 11.59 14.82
N GLN A 49 -1.05 11.36 14.69
CA GLN A 49 -0.44 10.13 15.15
C GLN A 49 -0.06 10.29 16.63
N LEU A 50 -0.45 9.30 17.43
CA LEU A 50 -0.10 9.26 18.84
C LEU A 50 1.34 8.75 18.99
N ASP A 51 2.07 9.25 19.99
CA ASP A 51 3.31 8.63 20.42
C ASP A 51 3.06 7.28 21.12
N GLN A 52 4.15 6.63 21.51
CA GLN A 52 4.15 5.40 22.28
C GLN A 52 3.45 5.49 23.66
N PHE A 53 3.08 6.69 24.11
CA PHE A 53 2.35 6.95 25.35
C PHE A 53 0.89 7.39 25.10
N GLY A 54 0.41 7.33 23.86
CA GLY A 54 -0.95 7.71 23.49
C GLY A 54 -1.20 9.21 23.43
N ARG A 55 -0.14 10.05 23.41
CA ARG A 55 -0.26 11.50 23.31
C ARG A 55 -0.12 11.95 21.87
N ALA A 56 -0.91 12.96 21.48
CA ALA A 56 -0.78 13.59 20.16
C ALA A 56 0.66 14.10 19.96
N SER A 57 1.37 13.50 19.00
CA SER A 57 2.78 13.81 18.75
C SER A 57 2.93 14.76 17.55
N HIS A 58 2.44 14.35 16.38
CA HIS A 58 2.52 15.11 15.15
C HIS A 58 1.46 14.62 14.15
N ARG A 59 1.23 15.38 13.08
CA ARG A 59 0.42 14.92 11.95
C ARG A 59 1.33 14.19 10.97
N ALA A 60 0.99 12.96 10.65
CA ALA A 60 1.70 12.17 9.65
C ALA A 60 0.69 11.54 8.68
N PRO A 61 1.06 11.35 7.40
CA PRO A 61 0.26 10.55 6.48
C PRO A 61 -0.02 9.17 7.07
N ALA A 62 -1.24 8.65 6.86
CA ALA A 62 -1.57 7.30 7.30
C ALA A 62 -0.80 6.28 6.46
N ILE A 63 -0.23 5.27 7.11
CA ILE A 63 0.46 4.16 6.45
C ILE A 63 -0.46 2.94 6.43
N SER A 64 -0.63 2.33 5.25
CA SER A 64 -1.29 1.03 5.11
C SER A 64 -0.28 0.00 4.61
N GLN A 65 -0.38 -1.22 5.12
CA GLN A 65 0.44 -2.35 4.68
C GLN A 65 -0.48 -3.44 4.15
N ILE A 66 -0.17 -3.91 2.95
CA ILE A 66 -1.01 -4.88 2.24
C ILE A 66 -0.20 -6.13 1.98
N GLY A 67 -0.77 -7.29 2.30
CA GLY A 67 -0.18 -8.57 1.93
C GLY A 67 -0.08 -8.70 0.42
N ILE A 68 1.01 -9.27 -0.09
CA ILE A 68 1.17 -9.55 -1.52
C ILE A 68 0.49 -10.88 -1.88
N LEU A 69 0.58 -11.87 -0.99
CA LEU A 69 0.02 -13.20 -1.17
C LEU A 69 -1.16 -13.40 -0.21
N GLY A 70 -2.07 -14.31 -0.58
CA GLY A 70 -3.14 -14.74 0.31
C GLY A 70 -2.62 -15.40 1.60
N PRO A 71 -3.50 -15.62 2.60
CA PRO A 71 -3.12 -16.23 3.88
C PRO A 71 -2.62 -17.67 3.76
N ASP A 72 -2.98 -18.38 2.70
CA ASP A 72 -2.47 -19.70 2.34
C ASP A 72 -1.10 -19.66 1.61
N GLY A 73 -0.59 -18.46 1.34
CA GLY A 73 0.63 -18.21 0.58
C GLY A 73 0.48 -18.55 -0.91
N GLN A 74 -0.75 -18.81 -1.39
CA GLN A 74 -1.05 -19.12 -2.77
C GLN A 74 -1.79 -17.96 -3.43
N GLY A 75 -1.39 -17.63 -4.66
CA GLY A 75 -2.00 -16.53 -5.39
C GLY A 75 -1.76 -15.16 -4.74
N LEU A 76 -2.31 -14.12 -5.38
CA LEU A 76 -2.27 -12.76 -4.84
C LEU A 76 -3.32 -12.60 -3.74
N SER A 77 -3.04 -11.75 -2.75
CA SER A 77 -4.08 -11.36 -1.78
C SER A 77 -5.24 -10.65 -2.50
N GLU A 78 -6.43 -10.72 -1.91
CA GLU A 78 -7.59 -9.96 -2.41
C GLU A 78 -7.31 -8.46 -2.37
N GLU A 79 -6.64 -7.98 -1.32
CA GLU A 79 -6.34 -6.55 -1.17
C GLU A 79 -5.37 -6.06 -2.24
N LEU A 80 -4.36 -6.85 -2.64
CA LEU A 80 -3.47 -6.50 -3.73
C LEU A 80 -4.21 -6.50 -5.08
N GLN A 81 -5.11 -7.46 -5.31
CA GLN A 81 -5.93 -7.49 -6.53
C GLN A 81 -6.77 -6.23 -6.65
N HIS A 82 -7.49 -5.85 -5.58
CA HIS A 82 -8.27 -4.61 -5.53
C HIS A 82 -7.41 -3.36 -5.76
N LEU A 83 -6.18 -3.33 -5.23
CA LEU A 83 -5.26 -2.23 -5.46
C LEU A 83 -4.83 -2.12 -6.93
N VAL A 84 -4.52 -3.24 -7.58
CA VAL A 84 -4.12 -3.27 -8.99
C VAL A 84 -5.26 -2.84 -9.90
N ASP A 85 -6.49 -3.23 -9.59
CA ASP A 85 -7.68 -2.76 -10.30
C ASP A 85 -7.84 -1.24 -10.15
N GLY A 86 -7.71 -0.72 -8.92
CA GLY A 86 -7.76 0.72 -8.65
C GLY A 86 -6.64 1.55 -9.32
N LEU A 87 -5.49 0.92 -9.64
CA LEU A 87 -4.40 1.55 -10.39
C LEU A 87 -4.69 1.72 -11.89
N ALA A 88 -5.59 0.91 -12.45
CA ALA A 88 -6.00 1.01 -13.85
C ALA A 88 -6.92 2.22 -14.07
N ASP A 89 -7.82 2.47 -13.12
CA ASP A 89 -8.78 3.57 -13.17
C ASP A 89 -8.14 4.96 -13.04
N TYR A 90 -7.00 5.06 -12.36
CA TYR A 90 -6.29 6.33 -12.17
C TYR A 90 -5.58 6.86 -13.43
N ARG A 91 -5.54 6.10 -14.54
CA ARG A 91 -4.93 6.54 -15.82
C ARG A 91 -5.86 7.39 -16.71
N LEU A 92 -7.05 7.76 -16.25
CA LEU A 92 -8.08 8.41 -17.07
C LEU A 92 -8.39 9.89 -16.72
N ASN A 93 -7.51 10.60 -16.00
CA ASN A 93 -7.61 12.05 -15.83
C ASN A 93 -6.38 12.78 -16.33
#